data_AF-A0A843FE28-F1
#
_entry.id   AF-A0A843FE28-F1
#
_cell.length_a   1.000
_cell.length_b   1.000
_cell.length_c   1.000
_cell.angle_alpha   90.00
_cell.angle_beta   90.00
_cell.angle_gamma   90.00
#
_symmetry.space_group_name_H-M   'P 1'
#
loop_
_entity.id
_entity.type
_entity.pdbx_description
1 polymer ?
#
loop_
_entity_poly.entity_id
_entity_poly.type
_entity_poly.pdbx_seq_one_letter_code
_entity_poly.pdbx_strand_id
1 'polypeptide(L)'
;KPDAKLLGVSIQQMVSGKEVILSMIRDPQYGPVISFGLGGIFVEILREISQAHVPMTEEQLDEMIQSTKAYKLMSGARGMAKSDITAMKDTIRKIVKISVENPEIKELEINPVIVGDEGKGCWAVDALVTLI
;
A
#
# COMPACT_ATOMS: atom_id res chain seq x y z
N LYS A 1 5.80 -2.36 37.75
CA LYS A 1 6.42 -3.46 36.97
C LYS A 1 5.76 -3.47 35.60
N PRO A 2 6.47 -3.63 34.49
CA PRO A 2 5.81 -3.85 33.21
C PRO A 2 5.09 -5.21 33.27
N ASP A 3 3.79 -5.20 33.01
CA ASP A 3 2.82 -6.31 33.07
C ASP A 3 2.34 -6.73 31.67
N ALA A 4 3.11 -6.39 30.64
CA ALA A 4 2.82 -6.71 29.26
C ALA A 4 2.78 -8.23 29.02
N LYS A 5 1.70 -8.70 28.40
CA LYS A 5 1.58 -10.09 27.93
C LYS A 5 2.23 -10.22 26.56
N LEU A 6 3.37 -10.90 26.50
CA LEU A 6 4.05 -11.24 25.24
C LEU A 6 3.38 -12.47 24.61
N LEU A 7 2.90 -12.35 23.38
CA LEU A 7 2.33 -13.47 22.62
C LEU A 7 3.41 -14.30 21.92
N GLY A 8 4.53 -13.67 21.55
CA GLY A 8 5.64 -14.30 20.85
C GLY A 8 6.53 -13.29 20.14
N VAL A 9 7.42 -13.79 19.28
CA VAL A 9 8.29 -13.00 18.40
C VAL A 9 8.13 -13.52 16.97
N SER A 10 7.96 -12.61 16.01
CA SER A 10 7.96 -12.93 14.59
C SER A 10 9.37 -12.73 14.02
N ILE A 11 9.91 -13.76 13.35
CA ILE A 11 11.17 -13.67 12.60
C ILE A 11 10.81 -13.49 11.14
N GLN A 12 11.27 -12.39 10.54
CA GLN A 12 10.88 -11.98 9.20
C GLN A 12 12.12 -11.77 8.32
N GLN A 13 11.93 -11.93 7.01
CA GLN A 13 12.95 -11.61 6.02
C GLN A 13 13.21 -10.10 6.00
N MET A 14 14.48 -9.70 5.92
CA MET A 14 14.85 -8.32 5.60
C MET A 14 14.70 -8.07 4.11
N VAL A 15 13.94 -7.03 3.74
CA VAL A 15 13.72 -6.61 2.36
C VAL A 15 14.15 -5.16 2.17
N SER A 16 14.48 -4.79 0.93
CA SER A 16 14.95 -3.45 0.58
C SER A 16 14.31 -2.99 -0.73
N GLY A 17 14.00 -1.70 -0.83
CA GLY A 17 13.35 -1.14 -2.01
C GLY A 17 12.84 0.28 -1.74
N LYS A 18 11.92 0.75 -2.58
CA LYS A 18 11.22 2.02 -2.37
C LYS A 18 10.01 1.80 -1.47
N GLU A 19 9.84 2.68 -0.49
CA GLU A 19 8.71 2.63 0.44
C GLU A 19 7.50 3.42 -0.10
N VAL A 20 6.36 2.76 -0.09
CA VAL A 20 5.04 3.34 -0.40
C VAL A 20 4.05 2.93 0.68
N ILE A 21 2.92 3.63 0.74
CA ILE A 21 1.80 3.26 1.61
C ILE A 21 0.63 2.82 0.74
N LEU A 22 -0.04 1.77 1.19
CA LEU A 22 -1.31 1.32 0.64
C LEU A 22 -2.31 1.19 1.77
N SER A 23 -3.50 1.75 1.58
CA SER A 23 -4.58 1.55 2.52
C SER A 23 -5.91 1.32 1.81
N MET A 24 -6.85 0.75 2.54
CA MET A 24 -8.26 0.63 2.19
C MET A 24 -9.08 1.03 3.41
N ILE A 25 -10.00 1.97 3.22
CA ILE A 25 -10.99 2.35 4.22
C ILE A 25 -12.39 2.05 3.68
N ARG A 26 -13.30 1.60 4.53
CA ARG A 26 -14.71 1.48 4.17
C ARG A 26 -15.45 2.76 4.51
N ASP A 27 -15.72 3.56 3.50
CA ASP A 27 -16.55 4.76 3.64
C ASP A 27 -18.03 4.36 3.79
N PRO A 28 -18.80 4.99 4.71
CA PRO A 28 -20.21 4.66 4.93
C PRO A 28 -21.12 4.91 3.72
N GLN A 29 -20.77 5.84 2.84
CA GLN A 29 -21.56 6.21 1.66
C GLN A 29 -21.05 5.51 0.40
N TYR A 30 -19.73 5.41 0.25
CA TYR A 30 -19.10 4.96 -0.99
C TYR A 30 -18.52 3.54 -0.96
N GLY A 31 -18.55 2.87 0.20
CA GLY A 31 -17.93 1.55 0.35
C GLY A 31 -16.41 1.62 0.38
N PRO A 32 -15.68 0.58 -0.05
CA PRO A 32 -14.22 0.56 0.02
C PRO A 32 -13.58 1.61 -0.87
N VAL A 33 -12.61 2.34 -0.30
CA VAL A 33 -11.77 3.33 -0.97
C VAL A 33 -10.32 2.93 -0.74
N ILE A 34 -9.59 2.69 -1.82
CA ILE A 34 -8.15 2.42 -1.75
C ILE A 34 -7.38 3.72 -1.85
N SER A 35 -6.32 3.86 -1.05
CA SER A 35 -5.36 4.95 -1.14
C SER A 35 -3.97 4.43 -1.45
N PHE A 36 -3.22 5.16 -2.27
CA PHE A 36 -1.84 4.88 -2.62
C PHE A 36 -1.00 6.15 -2.57
N GLY A 37 0.21 6.08 -2.00
CA GLY A 37 1.10 7.24 -1.90
C GLY A 37 2.48 6.92 -1.38
N LEU A 38 3.28 7.97 -1.16
CA LEU A 38 4.62 7.84 -0.59
C LEU A 38 4.58 7.48 0.91
N GLY A 39 5.50 6.63 1.34
CA GLY A 39 5.71 6.30 2.76
C GLY A 39 6.28 7.45 3.59
N GLY A 40 6.19 7.34 4.92
CA GLY A 40 6.87 8.21 5.89
C GLY A 40 6.26 9.62 6.05
N ILE A 41 7.11 10.62 6.35
CA ILE A 41 6.70 12.02 6.63
C ILE A 41 5.89 12.69 5.51
N PHE A 42 5.89 12.10 4.32
CA PHE A 42 5.23 12.63 3.14
C PHE A 42 3.70 12.45 3.16
N VAL A 43 3.16 11.49 3.93
CA VAL A 43 1.70 11.36 4.09
C VAL A 43 1.13 12.50 4.93
N GLU A 44 1.71 12.75 6.10
CA GLU A 44 1.16 13.70 7.08
C GLU A 44 1.36 15.16 6.64
N ILE A 45 2.48 15.47 5.99
CA ILE A 45 2.84 16.86 5.64
C ILE A 45 2.51 17.20 4.19
N LEU A 46 2.71 16.28 3.24
CA LEU A 46 2.51 16.57 1.81
C LEU A 46 1.16 16.12 1.26
N ARG A 47 0.36 15.35 2.02
CA ARG A 47 -0.93 14.78 1.58
C ARG A 47 -0.84 14.12 0.21
N GLU A 48 0.28 13.46 -0.06
CA GLU A 48 0.58 12.94 -1.39
C GLU A 48 0.05 11.53 -1.58
N ILE A 49 -1.28 11.43 -1.56
CA ILE A 49 -2.04 10.21 -1.76
C ILE A 49 -3.00 10.39 -2.93
N SER A 50 -3.19 9.34 -3.71
CA SER A 50 -4.27 9.22 -4.66
C SER A 50 -5.26 8.17 -4.15
N GLN A 51 -6.53 8.32 -4.54
CA GLN A 51 -7.60 7.46 -4.05
C GLN A 51 -8.47 6.99 -5.21
N ALA A 52 -9.00 5.77 -5.07
CA ALA A 52 -9.97 5.21 -6.00
C ALA A 52 -11.01 4.35 -5.26
N HIS A 53 -12.26 4.46 -5.69
CA HIS A 53 -13.36 3.62 -5.20
C HIS A 53 -13.26 2.20 -5.75
N VAL A 54 -13.75 1.22 -5.00
CA VAL A 54 -13.87 -0.17 -5.43
C VAL A 54 -15.31 -0.48 -5.85
N PRO A 55 -15.54 -1.20 -6.97
CA PRO A 55 -14.55 -1.71 -7.93
C PRO A 55 -13.94 -0.59 -8.80
N MET A 56 -12.70 -0.80 -9.25
CA MET A 56 -12.01 0.08 -10.20
C MET A 56 -11.58 -0.68 -11.45
N THR A 57 -11.50 0.01 -12.59
CA THR A 57 -10.93 -0.53 -13.83
C THR A 57 -9.40 -0.50 -13.79
N GLU A 58 -8.75 -1.18 -14.75
CA GLU A 58 -7.30 -1.12 -14.89
C GLU A 58 -6.80 0.30 -15.23
N GLU A 59 -7.56 1.04 -16.02
CA GLU A 59 -7.27 2.44 -16.35
C GLU A 59 -7.33 3.32 -15.10
N GLN A 60 -8.34 3.14 -14.25
CA GLN A 60 -8.46 3.88 -12.99
C GLN A 60 -7.32 3.54 -12.02
N LEU A 61 -6.92 2.26 -11.95
CA LEU A 61 -5.76 1.83 -11.17
C LEU A 61 -4.47 2.50 -11.68
N ASP A 62 -4.26 2.53 -12.99
CA ASP A 62 -3.10 3.17 -13.61
C ASP A 62 -3.10 4.68 -13.37
N GLU A 63 -4.23 5.36 -13.56
CA GLU A 63 -4.37 6.79 -13.29
C GLU A 63 -4.10 7.12 -11.81
N MET A 64 -4.68 6.34 -10.89
CA MET A 64 -4.45 6.49 -9.45
C MET A 64 -2.95 6.42 -9.14
N ILE A 65 -2.23 5.40 -9.64
CA ILE A 65 -0.80 5.27 -9.40
C ILE A 65 -0.01 6.43 -10.02
N GLN A 66 -0.21 6.69 -11.32
CA GLN A 66 0.59 7.63 -12.10
C GLN A 66 0.42 9.08 -11.66
N SER A 67 -0.69 9.42 -11.00
CA SER A 67 -0.95 10.75 -10.45
C SER A 67 -0.04 11.12 -9.26
N THR A 68 0.60 10.14 -8.61
CA THR A 68 1.44 10.35 -7.43
C THR A 68 2.89 10.69 -7.79
N LYS A 69 3.63 11.41 -6.92
CA LYS A 69 5.10 11.49 -7.05
C LYS A 69 5.77 10.19 -6.59
N ALA A 70 5.08 9.33 -5.84
CA ALA A 70 5.50 7.94 -5.59
C ALA A 70 5.82 7.22 -6.90
N TYR A 71 4.91 7.26 -7.87
CA TYR A 71 5.15 6.69 -9.18
C TYR A 71 6.35 7.32 -9.89
N LYS A 72 6.49 8.66 -9.85
CA LYS A 72 7.65 9.34 -10.46
C LYS A 72 8.98 8.85 -9.88
N LEU A 73 9.05 8.65 -8.56
CA LEU A 73 10.26 8.15 -7.90
C LEU A 73 10.55 6.68 -8.24
N MET A 74 9.50 5.86 -8.38
CA MET A 74 9.63 4.45 -8.76
C MET A 74 9.89 4.22 -10.25
N SER A 75 9.48 5.14 -11.13
CA SER A 75 9.70 5.06 -12.58
C SER A 75 11.16 5.29 -13.01
N GLY A 76 12.04 5.55 -12.04
CA GLY A 76 13.48 5.77 -12.23
C GLY A 76 13.83 7.24 -12.40
N ALA A 77 14.74 7.73 -11.56
CA ALA A 77 15.47 8.98 -11.77
C ALA A 77 16.87 8.66 -12.30
N ARG A 78 17.58 9.68 -12.84
CA ARG A 78 18.90 9.51 -13.48
C ARG A 78 19.86 8.66 -12.63
N GLY A 79 20.18 7.46 -13.11
CA GLY A 79 21.11 6.52 -12.46
C GLY A 79 20.51 5.55 -11.45
N MET A 80 19.19 5.56 -11.21
CA MET A 80 18.51 4.57 -10.36
C MET A 80 17.73 3.54 -11.16
N ALA A 81 17.70 2.30 -10.66
CA ALA A 81 16.85 1.25 -11.19
C ALA A 81 15.36 1.62 -11.04
N LYS A 82 14.55 1.12 -11.96
CA LYS A 82 13.08 1.19 -11.84
C LYS A 82 12.62 0.20 -10.78
N SER A 83 11.55 0.54 -10.07
CA SER A 83 10.89 -0.38 -9.16
C SER A 83 9.97 -1.35 -9.91
N ASP A 84 9.61 -2.45 -9.26
CA ASP A 84 8.66 -3.44 -9.77
C ASP A 84 7.20 -2.93 -9.69
N ILE A 85 6.86 -2.01 -10.60
CA ILE A 85 5.51 -1.43 -10.71
C ILE A 85 4.45 -2.51 -10.95
N THR A 86 4.80 -3.57 -11.69
CA THR A 86 3.89 -4.68 -11.97
C THR A 86 3.52 -5.42 -10.68
N ALA A 87 4.50 -5.76 -9.85
CA ALA A 87 4.24 -6.37 -8.55
C ALA A 87 3.44 -5.46 -7.62
N MET A 88 3.73 -4.16 -7.62
CA MET A 88 2.96 -3.19 -6.82
C MET A 88 1.50 -3.08 -7.28
N LYS A 89 1.23 -3.02 -8.60
CA LYS A 89 -0.15 -3.08 -9.15
C LYS A 89 -0.87 -4.36 -8.71
N ASP A 90 -0.18 -5.50 -8.74
CA ASP A 90 -0.74 -6.78 -8.28
C ASP A 90 -1.09 -6.76 -6.78
N THR A 91 -0.25 -6.14 -5.94
CA THR A 91 -0.57 -5.92 -4.52
C THR A 91 -1.86 -5.10 -4.35
N ILE A 92 -2.04 -4.02 -5.13
CA ILE A 92 -3.28 -3.23 -5.07
C ILE A 92 -4.49 -4.06 -5.48
N ARG A 93 -4.40 -4.86 -6.54
CA ARG A 93 -5.49 -5.77 -6.95
C ARG A 93 -5.86 -6.76 -5.86
N LYS A 94 -4.87 -7.27 -5.11
CA LYS A 94 -5.12 -8.14 -3.96
C LYS A 94 -5.86 -7.41 -2.84
N ILE A 95 -5.54 -6.14 -2.56
CA ILE A 95 -6.27 -5.32 -1.60
C ILE A 95 -7.71 -5.07 -2.08
N VAL A 96 -7.92 -4.77 -3.37
CA VAL A 96 -9.25 -4.67 -3.98
C VAL A 96 -10.04 -5.94 -3.69
N LYS A 97 -9.47 -7.11 -4.00
CA LYS A 97 -10.10 -8.41 -3.76
C LYS A 97 -10.44 -8.62 -2.28
N ILE A 98 -9.50 -8.36 -1.37
CA ILE A 98 -9.72 -8.46 0.09
C ILE A 98 -10.89 -7.58 0.50
N SER A 99 -10.96 -6.34 0.02
CA SER A 99 -12.00 -5.39 0.40
C SER A 99 -13.41 -5.80 -0.06
N VAL A 100 -13.51 -6.51 -1.18
CA VAL A 100 -14.77 -7.04 -1.73
C VAL A 100 -15.19 -8.32 -1.01
N GLU A 101 -14.24 -9.22 -0.76
CA GLU A 101 -14.52 -10.54 -0.17
C GLU A 101 -14.73 -10.51 1.35
N ASN A 102 -14.28 -9.45 2.04
CA ASN A 102 -14.29 -9.35 3.50
C ASN A 102 -14.99 -8.04 3.94
N PRO A 103 -16.34 -8.00 3.96
CA PRO A 103 -17.10 -6.81 4.33
C PRO A 103 -16.89 -6.36 5.79
N GLU A 104 -16.46 -7.26 6.67
CA GLU A 104 -16.14 -7.00 8.08
C GLU A 104 -14.88 -6.15 8.26
N ILE A 105 -14.01 -6.06 7.25
CA ILE A 105 -12.83 -5.18 7.31
C ILE A 105 -13.29 -3.74 7.12
N LYS A 106 -13.04 -2.94 8.16
CA LYS A 106 -13.28 -1.50 8.18
C LYS A 106 -12.09 -0.73 7.62
N GLU A 107 -10.89 -1.14 7.99
CA GLU A 107 -9.64 -0.50 7.59
C GLU A 107 -8.56 -1.57 7.39
N LEU A 108 -7.77 -1.41 6.33
CA LEU A 108 -6.54 -2.13 6.10
C LEU A 108 -5.49 -1.11 5.70
N GLU A 109 -4.41 -0.98 6.47
CA GLU A 109 -3.28 -0.13 6.14
C GLU A 109 -2.02 -0.98 6.09
N ILE A 110 -1.22 -0.79 5.04
CA ILE A 110 0.11 -1.39 4.90
C ILE A 110 1.11 -0.24 4.82
N ASN A 111 1.92 -0.12 5.86
CA ASN A 111 2.85 0.97 6.03
C ASN A 111 4.13 0.50 6.76
N PRO A 112 5.24 0.23 6.06
CA PRO A 112 5.44 0.42 4.62
C PRO A 112 5.08 -0.82 3.79
N VAL A 113 4.75 -0.56 2.53
CA VAL A 113 4.97 -1.49 1.42
C VAL A 113 6.37 -1.21 0.86
N ILE A 114 7.21 -2.23 0.71
CA ILE A 114 8.50 -2.13 0.04
C ILE A 114 8.37 -2.68 -1.38
N VAL A 115 8.63 -1.82 -2.37
CA VAL A 115 8.69 -2.19 -3.80
C VAL A 115 10.15 -2.36 -4.20
N GLY A 116 10.54 -3.59 -4.55
CA GLY A 116 11.89 -3.90 -5.00
C GLY A 116 12.19 -3.31 -6.38
N ASP A 117 13.43 -3.51 -6.84
CA ASP A 117 13.79 -3.23 -8.23
C ASP A 117 12.96 -4.09 -9.20
N GLU A 118 12.87 -3.68 -10.46
CA GLU A 118 12.12 -4.38 -11.51
C GLU A 118 12.43 -5.89 -11.53
N GLY A 119 11.39 -6.72 -11.38
CA GLY A 119 11.48 -8.18 -11.32
C GLY A 119 11.86 -8.75 -9.95
N LYS A 120 11.99 -7.93 -8.91
CA LYS A 120 12.29 -8.37 -7.53
C LYS A 120 11.05 -8.50 -6.66
N GLY A 121 9.92 -7.91 -7.03
CA GLY A 121 8.66 -8.04 -6.30
C GLY A 121 8.32 -6.87 -5.36
N CYS A 122 7.32 -7.11 -4.52
CA CYS A 122 6.68 -6.12 -3.65
C CYS A 122 6.25 -6.81 -2.33
N TRP A 123 6.50 -6.19 -1.18
CA TRP A 123 6.27 -6.78 0.14
C TRP A 123 5.53 -5.84 1.09
N ALA A 124 4.52 -6.36 1.79
CA ALA A 124 3.91 -5.70 2.95
C ALA A 124 4.78 -5.96 4.18
N VAL A 125 5.41 -4.92 4.73
CA VAL A 125 6.35 -5.05 5.86
C VAL A 125 5.63 -4.99 7.20
N ASP A 126 4.64 -4.10 7.29
CA ASP A 126 3.76 -3.98 8.44
C ASP A 126 2.33 -3.73 7.94
N ALA A 127 1.36 -4.26 8.69
CA ALA A 127 -0.05 -4.15 8.33
C ALA A 127 -0.93 -4.02 9.58
N LEU A 128 -1.82 -3.03 9.53
CA LEU A 128 -2.88 -2.85 10.50
C LEU A 128 -4.22 -3.17 9.84
N VAL A 129 -5.04 -3.96 10.51
CA VAL A 129 -6.41 -4.27 10.06
C VAL A 129 -7.36 -4.00 11.22
N THR A 130 -8.41 -3.23 10.97
CA THR A 130 -9.53 -3.06 11.92
C THR A 130 -10.80 -3.65 11.35
N LEU A 131 -11.58 -4.27 12.24
CA LEU A 131 -12.87 -4.86 11.92
C LEU A 131 -13.98 -3.93 12.42
N ILE A 132 -15.17 -4.06 11.83
CA ILE A 132 -16.39 -3.37 12.27
C ILE A 132 -16.81 -3.84 13.66
#